data_AF-A0A859DR11-F1
#
_entry.id   AF-A0A859DR11-F1
#
_cell.length_a   1.000
_cell.length_b   1.000
_cell.length_c   1.000
_cell.angle_alpha   90.00
_cell.angle_beta   90.00
_cell.angle_gamma   90.00
#
_symmetry.space_group_name_H-M   'P 1'
#
loop_
_entity.id
_entity.type
_entity.pdbx_description
1 polymer ?
#
loop_
_entity_poly.entity_id
_entity_poly.type
_entity_poly.pdbx_seq_one_letter_code
_entity_poly.pdbx_strand_id
1 'polypeptide(L)'
;MKRKNVYVRTENRADQLKKTDRKNRTTYTYRYHRTEKNGAKVQDITEEVTFIPGEDGVTKDDIKFLHSLDDHDVYENLKAKKPKREDWEQKIIDDYQADFIKKFKERNGYDPDPAYVASILDEIFPKNWTASIEELTEGEADDDCLGDKSSIMDSARSIFGAPHKKTPAEERLAELRDTWSDSWKEIYDRVLLGGESIVSIARERDVNESAVRKTTNKIRKAIAEDPELNRLMK
;
A
#
# COMPACT_ATOMS: atom_id res chain seq x y z
N MET A 1 -35.13 -5.33 -10.61
CA MET A 1 -34.43 -5.77 -9.39
C MET A 1 -35.38 -6.18 -8.28
N LYS A 2 -35.77 -7.46 -8.28
CA LYS A 2 -36.38 -8.08 -7.10
C LYS A 2 -35.29 -8.32 -6.07
N ARG A 3 -35.04 -7.35 -5.19
CA ARG A 3 -34.10 -7.52 -4.07
C ARG A 3 -34.78 -8.37 -3.01
N LYS A 4 -34.35 -9.61 -2.86
CA LYS A 4 -34.76 -10.44 -1.74
C LYS A 4 -33.83 -10.11 -0.57
N ASN A 5 -34.17 -9.06 0.18
CA ASN A 5 -33.43 -8.68 1.39
C ASN A 5 -33.66 -9.76 2.46
N VAL A 6 -32.68 -10.62 2.66
CA VAL A 6 -32.67 -11.59 3.75
C VAL A 6 -31.72 -11.06 4.82
N TYR A 7 -32.28 -10.71 5.98
CA TYR A 7 -31.50 -10.32 7.15
C TYR A 7 -31.07 -11.59 7.88
N VAL A 8 -29.81 -11.99 7.72
CA VAL A 8 -29.25 -13.15 8.44
C VAL A 8 -28.49 -12.64 9.65
N ARG A 9 -28.83 -13.17 10.83
CA ARG A 9 -28.12 -12.92 12.08
C ARG A 9 -26.79 -13.68 12.03
N THR A 10 -25.73 -12.96 11.70
CA THR A 10 -24.30 -13.26 11.97
C THR A 10 -23.96 -14.73 12.25
N GLU A 11 -23.82 -15.52 11.19
CA GLU A 11 -22.79 -16.57 11.18
C GLU A 11 -21.59 -16.00 10.43
N ASN A 12 -20.39 -16.05 11.05
CA ASN A 12 -19.09 -15.65 10.52
C ASN A 12 -18.61 -16.50 9.32
N ARG A 13 -19.53 -16.90 8.44
CA ARG A 13 -19.20 -17.60 7.20
C ARG A 13 -18.48 -16.71 6.19
N ALA A 14 -18.64 -15.38 6.32
CA ALA A 14 -17.97 -14.41 5.46
C ALA A 14 -16.45 -14.36 5.65
N ASP A 15 -15.95 -14.70 6.85
CA ASP A 15 -14.52 -14.61 7.18
C ASP A 15 -13.71 -15.84 6.74
N GLN A 16 -14.38 -16.85 6.17
CA GLN A 16 -13.69 -18.05 5.70
C GLN A 16 -13.12 -17.80 4.32
N LEU A 17 -11.79 -17.78 4.24
CA LEU A 17 -11.02 -17.69 3.00
C LEU A 17 -11.09 -19.02 2.21
N LYS A 18 -12.29 -19.35 1.73
CA LYS A 18 -12.65 -20.61 1.09
C LYS A 18 -13.46 -20.35 -0.18
N LYS A 19 -13.14 -21.11 -1.23
CA LYS A 19 -13.89 -21.13 -2.48
C LYS A 19 -15.32 -21.61 -2.27
N THR A 20 -16.27 -21.04 -3.02
CA THR A 20 -17.63 -21.56 -3.07
C THR A 20 -17.62 -22.98 -3.66
N ASP A 21 -18.29 -23.91 -2.97
CA ASP A 21 -18.40 -25.30 -3.43
C ASP A 21 -19.06 -25.36 -4.81
N ARG A 22 -18.54 -26.21 -5.71
CA ARG A 22 -18.98 -26.31 -7.12
C ARG A 22 -20.50 -26.50 -7.29
N LYS A 23 -21.15 -27.16 -6.33
CA LYS A 23 -22.60 -27.42 -6.33
C LYS A 23 -23.45 -26.15 -6.12
N ASN A 24 -22.88 -25.11 -5.52
CA ASN A 24 -23.55 -23.86 -5.18
C ASN A 24 -23.22 -22.71 -6.16
N ARG A 25 -22.60 -23.01 -7.31
CA ARG A 25 -22.14 -22.00 -8.30
C ARG A 25 -23.15 -21.65 -9.38
N THR A 26 -24.39 -22.12 -9.25
CA THR A 26 -25.48 -21.82 -10.19
C THR A 26 -26.00 -20.39 -10.05
N THR A 27 -25.83 -19.80 -8.87
CA THR A 27 -26.17 -18.42 -8.53
C THR A 27 -24.96 -17.78 -7.86
N TYR A 28 -24.96 -16.46 -7.75
CA TYR A 28 -23.94 -15.72 -7.02
C TYR A 28 -24.61 -14.88 -5.93
N THR A 29 -24.14 -14.97 -4.70
CA THR A 29 -24.69 -14.21 -3.58
C THR A 29 -23.63 -13.25 -3.08
N TYR A 30 -23.82 -11.97 -3.35
CA TYR A 30 -22.97 -10.92 -2.82
C TYR A 30 -23.48 -10.46 -1.45
N ARG A 31 -22.58 -10.27 -0.50
CA ARG A 31 -22.91 -9.86 0.87
C ARG A 31 -22.25 -8.52 1.16
N TYR A 32 -23.01 -7.58 1.69
CA TYR A 32 -22.50 -6.27 2.06
C TYR A 32 -22.82 -5.99 3.53
N HIS A 33 -21.80 -5.53 4.23
CA HIS A 33 -21.90 -5.15 5.63
C HIS A 33 -22.21 -3.66 5.70
N ARG A 34 -23.24 -3.30 6.45
CA ARG A 34 -23.55 -1.92 6.77
C ARG A 34 -23.80 -1.80 8.27
N THR A 35 -23.33 -0.71 8.84
CA THR A 35 -23.61 -0.39 10.23
C THR A 35 -24.78 0.59 10.28
N GLU A 36 -25.87 0.19 10.93
CA GLU A 36 -27.05 1.03 11.09
C GLU A 36 -27.13 1.52 12.54
N LYS A 37 -27.22 2.85 12.71
CA LYS A 37 -27.46 3.47 14.02
C LYS A 37 -28.95 3.64 14.23
N ASN A 38 -29.52 2.83 15.11
CA ASN A 38 -30.89 2.99 15.56
C ASN A 38 -30.88 3.57 16.99
N GLY A 39 -30.84 4.90 17.07
CA GLY A 39 -30.65 5.64 18.32
C GLY A 39 -29.24 5.46 18.89
N ALA A 40 -29.12 5.08 20.17
CA ALA A 40 -27.84 4.87 20.86
C ALA A 40 -27.18 3.50 20.57
N LYS A 41 -27.85 2.60 19.83
CA LYS A 41 -27.34 1.27 19.51
C LYS A 41 -26.80 1.24 18.08
N VAL A 42 -25.55 0.82 17.96
CA VAL A 42 -24.88 0.50 16.70
C VAL A 42 -25.14 -0.98 16.42
N GLN A 43 -25.70 -1.31 15.26
CA GLN A 43 -25.91 -2.69 14.82
C GLN A 43 -25.25 -2.92 13.47
N ASP A 44 -24.46 -3.99 13.37
CA ASP A 44 -23.92 -4.45 12.10
C ASP A 44 -24.92 -5.36 11.42
N ILE A 45 -25.33 -4.95 10.21
CA ILE A 45 -26.30 -5.64 9.38
C ILE A 45 -25.56 -6.16 8.16
N THR A 46 -25.76 -7.44 7.87
CA THR A 46 -25.31 -8.03 6.61
C THR A 46 -26.51 -8.16 5.70
N GLU A 47 -26.46 -7.50 4.54
CA GLU A 47 -27.47 -7.64 3.50
C GLU A 47 -26.91 -8.54 2.39
N GLU A 48 -27.74 -9.46 1.90
CA GLU A 48 -27.38 -10.39 0.83
C GLU A 48 -28.15 -10.06 -0.45
N VAL A 49 -27.44 -9.93 -1.58
CA VAL A 49 -28.01 -9.80 -2.92
C VAL A 49 -27.64 -11.03 -3.71
N THR A 50 -28.64 -11.80 -4.14
CA THR A 50 -28.45 -12.99 -4.97
C THR A 50 -28.74 -12.68 -6.42
N PHE A 51 -27.78 -12.97 -7.29
CA PHE A 51 -27.87 -12.89 -8.73
C PHE A 51 -28.21 -14.26 -9.30
N ILE A 52 -29.29 -14.30 -10.10
CA ILE A 52 -29.82 -15.50 -10.73
C ILE A 52 -29.66 -15.35 -12.25
N PRO A 53 -29.07 -16.33 -12.97
CA PRO A 53 -28.99 -16.27 -14.42
C PRO A 53 -30.37 -16.12 -15.07
N GLY A 54 -30.50 -15.18 -16.00
CA GLY A 54 -31.74 -14.87 -16.72
C GLY A 54 -32.62 -13.80 -16.06
N GLU A 55 -32.28 -13.35 -14.84
CA GLU A 55 -32.95 -12.22 -14.18
C GLU A 55 -32.10 -10.94 -14.29
N ASP A 56 -32.77 -9.78 -14.41
CA ASP A 56 -32.13 -8.45 -14.40
C ASP A 56 -30.94 -8.31 -15.39
N GLY A 57 -30.95 -9.06 -16.51
CA GLY A 57 -29.90 -9.05 -17.53
C GLY A 57 -28.65 -9.86 -17.21
N VAL A 58 -28.63 -10.59 -16.09
CA VAL A 58 -27.49 -11.42 -15.66
C VAL A 58 -27.43 -12.70 -16.48
N THR A 59 -26.29 -12.97 -17.09
CA THR A 59 -26.03 -14.19 -17.86
C THR A 59 -25.34 -15.26 -17.01
N LYS A 60 -25.28 -16.49 -17.52
CA LYS A 60 -24.50 -17.56 -16.89
C LYS A 60 -23.00 -17.25 -16.89
N ASP A 61 -22.53 -16.52 -17.89
CA ASP A 61 -21.12 -16.13 -18.01
C ASP A 61 -20.77 -15.09 -16.95
N ASP A 62 -21.67 -14.16 -16.63
CA ASP A 62 -21.48 -13.20 -15.53
C ASP A 62 -21.33 -13.90 -14.18
N ILE A 63 -22.18 -14.89 -13.88
CA ILE A 63 -22.07 -15.68 -12.65
C ILE A 63 -20.74 -16.46 -12.59
N LYS A 64 -20.31 -17.04 -13.72
CA LYS A 64 -19.04 -17.76 -13.80
C LYS A 64 -17.86 -16.81 -13.62
N PHE A 65 -17.93 -15.61 -14.19
CA PHE A 65 -16.93 -14.57 -14.05
C PHE A 65 -16.80 -14.11 -12.60
N LEU A 66 -17.90 -13.83 -11.90
CA LEU A 66 -17.89 -13.44 -10.49
C LEU A 66 -17.25 -14.51 -9.60
N HIS A 67 -17.65 -15.78 -9.76
CA HIS A 67 -17.00 -16.89 -9.03
C HIS A 67 -15.52 -17.05 -9.37
N SER A 68 -15.08 -16.66 -10.58
CA SER A 68 -13.66 -16.73 -10.97
C SER A 68 -12.81 -15.64 -10.32
N LEU A 69 -13.37 -14.45 -10.12
CA LEU A 69 -12.73 -13.37 -9.38
C LEU A 69 -12.54 -13.76 -7.91
N ASP A 70 -13.60 -14.20 -7.24
CA ASP A 70 -13.53 -14.68 -5.85
C ASP A 70 -12.54 -15.84 -5.69
N ASP A 71 -12.55 -16.81 -6.64
CA ASP A 71 -11.61 -17.92 -6.61
C ASP A 71 -10.14 -17.47 -6.76
N HIS A 72 -9.90 -16.40 -7.52
CA HIS A 72 -8.58 -15.81 -7.70
C HIS A 72 -8.12 -15.10 -6.42
N ASP A 73 -8.98 -14.30 -5.80
CA ASP A 73 -8.68 -13.62 -4.55
C ASP A 73 -8.42 -14.62 -3.41
N VAL A 74 -9.24 -15.67 -3.32
CA VAL A 74 -9.01 -16.78 -2.37
C VAL A 74 -7.67 -17.45 -2.66
N TYR A 75 -7.33 -17.67 -3.93
CA TYR A 75 -6.06 -18.31 -4.29
C TYR A 75 -4.84 -17.44 -3.95
N GLU A 76 -4.82 -16.17 -4.33
CA GLU A 76 -3.70 -15.27 -4.05
C GLU A 76 -3.51 -15.09 -2.54
N ASN A 77 -4.59 -14.93 -1.78
CA ASN A 77 -4.50 -14.85 -0.32
C ASN A 77 -4.00 -16.16 0.32
N LEU A 78 -4.42 -17.34 -0.16
CA LEU A 78 -3.88 -18.62 0.34
C LEU A 78 -2.41 -18.81 -0.03
N LYS A 79 -2.01 -18.37 -1.22
CA LYS A 79 -0.62 -18.40 -1.70
C LYS A 79 0.25 -17.45 -0.86
N ALA A 80 -0.25 -16.26 -0.55
CA ALA A 80 0.45 -15.28 0.26
C ALA A 80 0.55 -15.69 1.75
N LYS A 81 -0.43 -16.45 2.28
CA LYS A 81 -0.35 -17.08 3.61
C LYS A 81 0.68 -18.21 3.70
N LYS A 82 1.07 -18.79 2.56
CA LYS A 82 2.02 -19.91 2.48
C LYS A 82 3.01 -19.69 1.33
N PRO A 83 3.85 -18.64 1.42
CA PRO A 83 4.86 -18.40 0.40
C PRO A 83 5.77 -19.63 0.33
N LYS A 84 6.13 -20.01 -0.89
CA LYS A 84 7.17 -21.01 -1.08
C LYS A 84 8.48 -20.35 -0.69
N ARG A 85 9.22 -20.98 0.22
CA ARG A 85 10.59 -20.56 0.50
C ARG A 85 11.46 -20.92 -0.69
N GLU A 86 12.34 -20.01 -1.07
CA GLU A 86 13.34 -20.27 -2.10
C GLU A 86 14.43 -21.19 -1.56
N ASP A 87 15.14 -21.89 -2.46
CA ASP A 87 16.17 -22.87 -2.07
C ASP A 87 17.29 -22.25 -1.21
N TRP A 88 17.59 -20.96 -1.40
CA TRP A 88 18.60 -20.25 -0.62
C TRP A 88 18.10 -19.88 0.78
N GLU A 89 16.81 -19.54 0.95
CA GLU A 89 16.21 -19.26 2.26
C GLU A 89 16.17 -20.53 3.10
N GLN A 90 15.81 -21.66 2.48
CA GLN A 90 15.77 -22.94 3.17
C GLN A 90 17.14 -23.34 3.71
N LYS A 91 18.23 -23.07 2.97
CA LYS A 91 19.60 -23.31 3.45
C LYS A 91 19.94 -22.49 4.69
N ILE A 92 19.57 -21.21 4.72
CA ILE A 92 19.82 -20.34 5.89
C ILE A 92 19.09 -20.88 7.12
N ILE A 93 17.86 -21.37 6.93
CA ILE A 93 17.04 -21.93 8.01
C ILE A 93 17.65 -23.24 8.52
N ASP A 94 18.11 -24.10 7.61
CA ASP A 94 18.74 -25.37 7.96
C ASP A 94 20.08 -25.15 8.69
N ASP A 95 20.89 -24.21 8.22
CA ASP A 95 22.16 -23.82 8.86
C ASP A 95 21.91 -23.24 10.26
N TYR A 96 20.89 -22.38 10.41
CA TYR A 96 20.48 -21.83 11.70
C TYR A 96 20.00 -22.92 12.65
N GLN A 97 19.15 -23.84 12.18
CA GLN A 97 18.66 -24.95 12.97
C GLN A 97 19.80 -25.82 13.50
N ALA A 98 20.80 -26.12 12.66
CA ALA A 98 21.96 -26.91 13.05
C ALA A 98 22.82 -26.19 14.11
N ASP A 99 23.08 -24.89 13.93
CA ASP A 99 23.84 -24.09 14.90
C ASP A 99 23.09 -23.93 16.24
N PHE A 100 21.76 -23.73 16.18
CA PHE A 100 20.91 -23.67 17.36
C PHE A 100 20.96 -24.97 18.18
N ILE A 101 20.77 -26.12 17.53
CA ILE A 101 20.82 -27.43 18.20
C ILE A 101 22.18 -27.64 18.84
N LYS A 102 23.27 -27.31 18.13
CA LYS A 102 24.63 -27.42 18.64
C LYS A 102 24.85 -26.58 19.90
N LYS A 103 24.52 -25.28 19.85
CA LYS A 103 24.65 -24.35 20.99
C LYS A 103 23.76 -24.75 22.16
N PHE A 104 22.55 -25.22 21.88
CA PHE A 104 21.62 -25.70 22.91
C PHE A 104 22.19 -26.92 23.64
N LYS A 105 22.75 -27.88 22.90
CA LYS A 105 23.39 -29.08 23.46
C LYS A 105 24.62 -28.74 24.30
N GLU A 106 25.47 -27.83 23.83
CA GLU A 106 26.65 -27.36 24.56
C GLU A 106 26.27 -26.69 25.90
N ARG A 107 25.16 -25.95 25.92
CA ARG A 107 24.70 -25.22 27.11
C ARG A 107 23.93 -26.11 28.11
N ASN A 108 23.08 -26.99 27.61
CA ASN A 108 22.10 -27.73 28.43
C ASN A 108 22.46 -29.20 28.63
N GLY A 109 23.38 -29.76 27.83
CA GLY A 109 23.83 -31.16 27.92
C GLY A 109 22.85 -32.19 27.33
N TYR A 110 21.72 -31.77 26.77
CA TYR A 110 20.74 -32.62 26.10
C TYR A 110 20.25 -31.99 24.79
N ASP A 111 19.65 -32.82 23.93
CA ASP A 111 19.12 -32.37 22.64
C ASP A 111 17.76 -31.68 22.83
N PRO A 112 17.52 -30.53 22.16
CA PRO A 112 16.26 -29.80 22.32
C PRO A 112 15.06 -30.60 21.78
N ASP A 113 13.89 -30.39 22.38
CA ASP A 113 12.65 -31.00 21.89
C ASP A 113 12.31 -30.48 20.47
N PRO A 114 11.96 -31.37 19.50
CA PRO A 114 11.66 -30.94 18.14
C PRO A 114 10.53 -29.92 18.02
N ALA A 115 9.51 -29.97 18.90
CA ALA A 115 8.43 -28.98 18.86
C ALA A 115 8.92 -27.61 19.33
N TYR A 116 9.83 -27.57 20.31
CA TYR A 116 10.50 -26.35 20.74
C TYR A 116 11.40 -25.75 19.64
N VAL A 117 12.16 -26.60 18.93
CA VAL A 117 12.95 -26.12 17.77
C VAL A 117 12.03 -25.54 16.70
N ALA A 118 10.91 -26.19 16.41
CA ALA A 118 9.95 -25.71 15.43
C ALA A 118 9.33 -24.36 15.81
N SER A 119 9.01 -24.13 17.09
CA SER A 119 8.46 -22.83 17.54
C SER A 119 9.49 -21.70 17.40
N ILE A 120 10.75 -21.96 17.75
CA ILE A 120 11.85 -20.98 17.58
C ILE A 120 12.07 -20.66 16.10
N LEU A 121 12.03 -21.66 15.22
CA LEU A 121 12.17 -21.44 13.78
C LEU A 121 10.98 -20.67 13.18
N ASP A 122 9.77 -20.86 13.69
CA ASP A 122 8.59 -20.12 13.23
C ASP A 122 8.61 -18.66 13.71
N GLU A 123 9.15 -18.40 14.91
CA GLU A 123 9.36 -17.06 15.46
C GLU A 123 10.42 -16.28 14.65
N ILE A 124 11.54 -16.92 14.34
CA ILE A 124 12.66 -16.26 13.64
C ILE A 124 12.42 -16.15 12.13
N PHE A 125 11.77 -17.17 11.55
CA PHE A 125 11.47 -17.24 10.13
C PHE A 125 9.96 -17.39 9.89
N PRO A 126 9.16 -16.36 10.21
CA PRO A 126 7.71 -16.41 10.07
C PRO A 126 7.30 -16.66 8.61
N LYS A 127 6.24 -17.46 8.43
CA LYS A 127 5.71 -17.85 7.10
C LYS A 127 4.60 -16.93 6.59
N ASN A 128 4.09 -16.02 7.41
CA ASN A 128 2.97 -15.14 7.11
C ASN A 128 3.45 -13.77 6.61
N TRP A 129 3.68 -13.64 5.31
CA TRP A 129 4.04 -12.36 4.68
C TRP A 129 2.86 -11.37 4.58
N THR A 130 1.64 -11.81 4.88
CA THR A 130 0.45 -10.96 4.94
C THR A 130 0.03 -10.79 6.39
N ALA A 131 0.53 -9.75 7.03
CA ALA A 131 -0.10 -9.19 8.22
C ALA A 131 -1.15 -8.18 7.78
N SER A 132 -2.31 -8.15 8.45
CA SER A 132 -3.24 -7.03 8.22
C SER A 132 -2.59 -5.77 8.78
N ILE A 133 -2.56 -4.69 7.99
CA ILE A 133 -2.09 -3.40 8.51
C ILE A 133 -2.93 -3.00 9.73
N GLU A 134 -4.22 -3.34 9.74
CA GLU A 134 -5.09 -3.06 10.88
C GLU A 134 -4.66 -3.87 12.11
N GLU A 135 -4.35 -5.16 11.97
CA GLU A 135 -3.81 -6.00 13.04
C GLU A 135 -2.47 -5.49 13.58
N LEU A 136 -1.61 -4.95 12.71
CA LEU A 136 -0.33 -4.35 13.09
C LEU A 136 -0.46 -2.99 13.79
N THR A 137 -1.64 -2.37 13.70
CA THR A 137 -1.94 -1.04 14.27
C THR A 137 -3.00 -1.10 15.39
N GLU A 138 -3.67 -2.24 15.56
CA GLU A 138 -4.64 -2.51 16.62
C GLU A 138 -3.92 -3.07 17.85
N GLY A 139 -3.64 -2.17 18.80
CA GLY A 139 -3.19 -2.51 20.14
C GLY A 139 -3.35 -1.30 21.05
N GLU A 140 -3.71 -1.51 22.32
CA GLU A 140 -3.38 -0.52 23.34
C GLU A 140 -1.85 -0.41 23.38
N ALA A 141 -1.33 0.79 23.65
CA ALA A 141 0.07 1.21 23.51
C ALA A 141 1.11 0.37 24.29
N ASP A 142 1.24 -0.90 23.93
CA ASP A 142 2.37 -1.77 24.22
C ASP A 142 3.36 -1.70 23.04
N ASP A 143 4.62 -1.98 23.36
CA ASP A 143 5.86 -1.70 22.59
C ASP A 143 5.91 -2.27 21.16
N ASP A 144 4.94 -3.12 20.79
CA ASP A 144 4.88 -3.82 19.50
C ASP A 144 3.88 -3.19 18.49
N CYS A 145 3.15 -2.13 18.87
CA CYS A 145 2.24 -1.43 17.96
C CYS A 145 3.01 -0.54 16.97
N LEU A 146 2.85 -0.76 15.67
CA LEU A 146 3.53 0.01 14.61
C LEU A 146 3.01 1.45 14.44
N GLY A 147 2.07 1.89 15.30
CA GLY A 147 1.53 3.25 15.32
C GLY A 147 0.31 3.45 14.42
N ASP A 148 0.01 4.70 14.05
CA ASP A 148 -1.14 4.99 13.19
C ASP A 148 -0.91 4.47 11.76
N LYS A 149 -1.90 3.76 11.22
CA LYS A 149 -1.99 3.28 9.83
C LYS A 149 -1.60 4.37 8.82
N SER A 150 -2.00 5.62 9.07
CA SER A 150 -1.65 6.74 8.19
C SER A 150 -0.12 6.96 8.10
N SER A 151 0.59 6.83 9.21
CA SER A 151 2.04 7.01 9.31
C SER A 151 2.82 5.86 8.66
N ILE A 152 2.34 4.62 8.81
CA ILE A 152 2.92 3.44 8.15
C ILE A 152 2.74 3.56 6.63
N MET A 153 1.56 3.99 6.16
CA MET A 153 1.30 4.16 4.73
C MET A 153 2.13 5.30 4.12
N ASP A 154 2.33 6.40 4.85
CA ASP A 154 3.26 7.47 4.44
C ASP A 154 4.73 6.98 4.39
N SER A 155 5.12 6.14 5.35
CA SER A 155 6.46 5.56 5.40
C SER A 155 6.68 4.52 4.29
N ALA A 156 5.71 3.65 4.03
CA ALA A 156 5.74 2.69 2.94
C ALA A 156 5.73 3.40 1.57
N ARG A 157 4.97 4.49 1.45
CA ARG A 157 5.06 5.39 0.29
C ARG A 157 6.48 5.95 0.13
N SER A 158 7.15 6.32 1.22
CA SER A 158 8.55 6.74 1.18
C SER A 158 9.53 5.67 0.69
N ILE A 159 9.31 4.42 1.08
CA ILE A 159 10.16 3.27 0.71
C ILE A 159 9.94 2.83 -0.75
N PHE A 160 8.68 2.77 -1.21
CA PHE A 160 8.33 2.23 -2.53
C PHE A 160 8.07 3.28 -3.62
N GLY A 161 7.95 4.55 -3.26
CA GLY A 161 7.67 5.64 -4.18
C GLY A 161 8.10 6.97 -3.56
N ALA A 162 9.41 7.17 -3.43
CA ALA A 162 10.00 8.32 -2.75
C ALA A 162 9.23 9.64 -2.95
N PRO A 163 8.63 10.24 -1.91
CA PRO A 163 8.70 11.67 -1.77
C PRO A 163 10.08 11.95 -1.19
N HIS A 164 10.99 12.44 -2.03
CA HIS A 164 12.19 13.12 -1.59
C HIS A 164 11.83 14.01 -0.38
N LYS A 165 12.38 13.72 0.82
CA LYS A 165 12.35 14.70 1.91
C LYS A 165 13.04 15.93 1.33
N LYS A 166 12.26 16.97 1.02
CA LYS A 166 12.80 18.21 0.45
C LYS A 166 13.99 18.61 1.31
N THR A 167 15.14 18.78 0.67
CA THR A 167 16.30 19.28 1.39
C THR A 167 15.96 20.69 1.85
N PRO A 168 16.56 21.19 2.94
CA PRO A 168 16.37 22.58 3.35
C PRO A 168 16.61 23.58 2.20
N ALA A 169 17.51 23.24 1.26
CA ALA A 169 17.75 24.03 0.06
C ALA A 169 16.54 24.04 -0.91
N GLU A 170 15.87 22.90 -1.11
CA GLU A 170 14.67 22.82 -1.94
C GLU A 170 13.46 23.51 -1.32
N GLU A 171 13.31 23.44 0.00
CA GLU A 171 12.27 24.18 0.72
C GLU A 171 12.48 25.69 0.56
N ARG A 172 13.72 26.16 0.77
CA ARG A 172 14.08 27.57 0.57
C ARG A 172 13.87 28.04 -0.87
N LEU A 173 14.17 27.18 -1.85
CA LEU A 173 13.93 27.47 -3.27
C LEU A 173 12.44 27.59 -3.59
N ALA A 174 11.59 26.79 -2.95
CA ALA A 174 10.14 26.87 -3.08
C ALA A 174 9.58 28.18 -2.48
N GLU A 175 10.08 28.60 -1.32
CA GLU A 175 9.73 29.91 -0.71
C GLU A 175 10.13 31.09 -1.62
N LEU A 176 11.34 31.04 -2.18
CA LEU A 176 11.83 32.05 -3.11
C LEU A 176 10.95 32.11 -4.37
N ARG A 177 10.58 30.95 -4.92
CA ARG A 177 9.68 30.82 -6.07
C ARG A 177 8.33 31.45 -5.77
N ASP A 178 7.78 31.27 -4.57
CA ASP A 178 6.46 31.81 -4.21
C ASP A 178 6.40 33.34 -4.23
N THR A 179 7.54 34.00 -4.04
CA THR A 179 7.69 35.45 -4.11
C THR A 179 7.72 36.00 -5.54
N TRP A 180 7.97 35.14 -6.54
CA TRP A 180 8.04 35.57 -7.95
C TRP A 180 6.67 35.74 -8.59
N SER A 181 6.63 36.52 -9.69
CA SER A 181 5.42 36.67 -10.49
C SER A 181 5.08 35.37 -11.24
N ASP A 182 3.81 35.20 -11.62
CA ASP A 182 3.33 33.99 -12.31
C ASP A 182 4.12 33.70 -13.59
N SER A 183 4.50 34.75 -14.32
CA SER A 183 5.34 34.64 -15.52
C SER A 183 6.73 34.06 -15.22
N TRP A 184 7.32 34.39 -14.07
CA TRP A 184 8.61 33.85 -13.63
C TRP A 184 8.47 32.41 -13.11
N LYS A 185 7.41 32.12 -12.36
CA LYS A 185 7.11 30.76 -11.87
C LYS A 185 6.96 29.78 -13.04
N GLU A 186 6.18 30.15 -14.04
CA GLU A 186 5.95 29.29 -15.21
C GLU A 186 7.24 29.08 -16.04
N ILE A 187 8.06 30.13 -16.25
CA ILE A 187 9.36 29.98 -16.93
C ILE A 187 10.31 29.11 -16.12
N TYR A 188 10.32 29.23 -14.79
CA TYR A 188 11.13 28.39 -13.92
C TYR A 188 10.71 26.91 -14.01
N ASP A 189 9.42 26.61 -13.88
CA ASP A 189 8.92 25.24 -13.92
C ASP A 189 9.14 24.57 -15.28
N ARG A 190 8.87 25.28 -16.37
CA ARG A 190 8.93 24.69 -17.72
C ARG A 190 10.36 24.63 -18.27
N VAL A 191 11.15 25.70 -18.12
CA VAL A 191 12.50 25.77 -18.71
C VAL A 191 13.54 25.15 -17.78
N LEU A 192 13.54 25.52 -16.49
CA LEU A 192 14.62 25.13 -15.58
C LEU A 192 14.38 23.76 -14.94
N LEU A 193 13.14 23.46 -14.52
CA LEU A 193 12.79 22.13 -14.00
C LEU A 193 12.40 21.15 -15.12
N GLY A 194 11.55 21.59 -16.05
CA GLY A 194 11.00 20.75 -17.13
C GLY A 194 11.90 20.58 -18.35
N GLY A 195 12.99 21.35 -18.47
CA GLY A 195 13.94 21.24 -19.57
C GLY A 195 13.40 21.65 -20.95
N GLU A 196 12.25 22.33 -21.01
CA GLU A 196 11.69 22.82 -22.27
C GLU A 196 12.58 23.88 -22.92
N SER A 197 12.64 23.89 -24.25
CA SER A 197 13.45 24.87 -24.97
C SER A 197 12.83 26.28 -24.90
N ILE A 198 13.68 27.29 -24.72
CA ILE A 198 13.28 28.72 -24.69
C ILE A 198 12.49 29.10 -25.95
N VAL A 199 12.86 28.53 -27.10
CA VAL A 199 12.20 28.74 -28.40
C VAL A 199 10.74 28.26 -28.38
N SER A 200 10.47 27.13 -27.73
CA SER A 200 9.13 26.56 -27.62
C SER A 200 8.20 27.50 -26.85
N ILE A 201 8.63 27.95 -25.68
CA ILE A 201 7.82 28.85 -24.82
C ILE A 201 7.66 30.23 -25.46
N ALA A 202 8.70 30.73 -26.13
CA ALA A 202 8.63 32.01 -26.84
C ALA A 202 7.56 31.99 -27.94
N ARG A 203 7.48 30.89 -28.71
CA ARG A 203 6.45 30.68 -29.74
C ARG A 203 5.05 30.56 -29.16
N GLU A 204 4.89 29.84 -28.06
CA GLU A 204 3.59 29.64 -27.40
C GLU A 204 3.04 30.95 -26.81
N ARG A 205 3.91 31.77 -26.23
CA ARG A 205 3.54 33.05 -25.63
C ARG A 205 3.49 34.23 -26.62
N ASP A 206 3.79 33.99 -27.90
CA ASP A 206 3.95 35.04 -28.92
C ASP A 206 4.90 36.18 -28.48
N VAL A 207 6.01 35.81 -27.83
CA VAL A 207 7.03 36.75 -27.35
C VAL A 207 8.39 36.46 -27.98
N ASN A 208 9.25 37.48 -28.03
CA ASN A 208 10.61 37.31 -28.51
C ASN A 208 11.43 36.39 -27.57
N GLU A 209 12.18 35.44 -28.13
CA GLU A 209 13.09 34.54 -27.41
C GLU A 209 14.03 35.27 -26.44
N SER A 210 14.46 36.48 -26.82
CA SER A 210 15.31 37.35 -25.99
C SER A 210 14.62 37.77 -24.69
N ALA A 211 13.29 37.90 -24.67
CA ALA A 211 12.53 38.25 -23.48
C ALA A 211 12.50 37.09 -22.47
N VAL A 212 12.23 35.87 -22.94
CA VAL A 212 12.26 34.65 -22.11
C VAL A 212 13.67 34.44 -21.55
N ARG A 213 14.71 34.59 -22.37
CA ARG A 213 16.11 34.49 -21.94
C ARG A 213 16.49 35.53 -20.86
N LYS A 214 16.00 36.77 -20.99
CA LYS A 214 16.18 37.80 -19.96
C LYS A 214 15.53 37.39 -18.64
N THR A 215 14.33 36.82 -18.68
CA THR A 215 13.64 36.34 -17.47
C THR A 215 14.36 35.16 -16.84
N THR A 216 14.80 34.17 -17.62
CA THR A 216 15.60 33.03 -17.12
C THR A 216 16.89 33.49 -16.45
N ASN A 217 17.57 34.49 -17.02
CA ASN A 217 18.79 35.05 -16.41
C ASN A 217 18.51 35.80 -15.09
N LYS A 218 17.38 36.50 -15.00
CA LYS A 218 16.96 37.15 -13.74
C LYS A 218 16.64 36.12 -12.65
N ILE A 219 15.97 35.02 -13.01
CA ILE A 219 15.68 33.91 -12.09
C ILE A 219 16.98 33.28 -11.57
N ARG A 220 17.94 32.97 -12.46
CA ARG A 220 19.26 32.44 -12.05
C ARG A 220 20.02 33.40 -11.14
N LYS A 221 19.95 34.70 -11.42
CA LYS A 221 20.57 35.73 -10.58
C LYS A 221 19.92 35.77 -9.19
N ALA A 222 18.59 35.72 -9.11
CA ALA A 222 17.88 35.71 -7.83
C ALA A 222 18.22 34.48 -6.98
N ILE A 223 18.37 33.30 -7.59
CA ILE A 223 18.81 32.08 -6.89
C ILE A 223 20.25 32.23 -6.38
N ALA A 224 21.15 32.78 -7.20
CA ALA A 224 22.56 32.95 -6.84
C ALA A 224 22.81 34.06 -5.80
N GLU A 225 21.93 35.05 -5.68
CA GLU A 225 22.04 36.14 -4.71
C GLU A 225 21.42 35.80 -3.34
N ASP A 226 20.65 34.72 -3.23
CA ASP A 226 20.04 34.34 -1.94
C ASP A 226 21.12 33.79 -0.97
N PRO A 227 21.33 34.45 0.19
CA PRO A 227 22.41 34.09 1.11
C PRO A 227 22.12 32.78 1.87
N GLU A 228 20.84 32.42 2.04
CA GLU A 228 20.45 31.19 2.74
C GLU A 228 20.61 29.95 1.84
N LEU A 229 20.16 30.01 0.59
CA LEU A 229 20.42 28.99 -0.44
C LEU A 229 21.91 28.72 -0.61
N ASN A 230 22.72 29.78 -0.74
CA ASN A 230 24.18 29.63 -0.85
C ASN A 230 24.84 29.02 0.40
N ARG A 231 24.23 29.19 1.58
CA ARG A 231 24.70 28.57 2.82
C ARG A 231 24.31 27.09 2.90
N LEU A 232 23.14 26.74 2.40
CA LEU A 232 22.59 25.38 2.39
C LEU A 232 23.16 24.50 1.26
N MET A 233 23.71 25.12 0.21
CA MET A 233 24.36 24.44 -0.92
C MET A 233 25.89 24.24 -0.75
N LYS A 234 26.47 24.70 0.36
CA LYS A 234 27.88 24.45 0.73
C LYS A 234 28.01 23.24 1.64
#